data_AF-A0A2D9U1T1-F1
#
_entry.id   AF-A0A2D9U1T1-F1
#
_cell.length_a   1.000
_cell.length_b   1.000
_cell.length_c   1.000
_cell.angle_alpha   90.00
_cell.angle_beta   90.00
_cell.angle_gamma   90.00
#
_symmetry.space_group_name_H-M   'P 1'
#
loop_
_entity.id
_entity.type
_entity.pdbx_description
1 polymer ?
#
loop_
_entity_poly.entity_id
_entity_poly.type
_entity_poly.pdbx_seq_one_letter_code
_entity_poly.pdbx_strand_id
1 'polypeptide(L)'
;MGRDTFFNVKTTGFPAPKGGDVAMIPCNDCHEVDADIERFGTSTLMSFEGTETSQDMKVAHLRNVYTRVGMFGQRFRYDTPTNRFMGDQVTGYGFSHDGAADTLKTFLSLNVFHVPDERLDQTIDFVMAMPTGLAPMVGQQLTLDSAATVLDQQRLDLMRDQALQHLQRDGFYKPQCELIAQGVIAGEQSGWWLQEDGLFYPDRVGAALSDTALRALAGAPGNRLTFSCVPPGSGNRMALDRDEDAVLDRHDGLLLGRAPTAVQAANPAAELEQDVVVEPEEGGYSREESQKRRGVFPSFKDFWAF
;
A
#
# COMPACT_ATOMS: atom_id res chain seq x y z
N MET A 1 -22.88 -9.72 -9.75
CA MET A 1 -22.44 -10.43 -10.96
C MET A 1 -20.93 -10.38 -11.14
N GLY A 2 -20.28 -9.21 -11.15
CA GLY A 2 -18.82 -9.11 -11.29
C GLY A 2 -18.01 -9.90 -10.26
N ARG A 3 -18.36 -9.78 -8.97
CA ARG A 3 -17.76 -10.62 -7.90
C ARG A 3 -17.88 -12.11 -8.23
N ASP A 4 -19.04 -12.55 -8.70
CA ASP A 4 -19.26 -13.96 -9.05
C ASP A 4 -18.43 -14.38 -10.27
N THR A 5 -18.26 -13.51 -11.27
CA THR A 5 -17.30 -13.74 -12.37
C THR A 5 -15.90 -13.99 -11.83
N PHE A 6 -15.44 -13.09 -10.97
CA PHE A 6 -14.08 -13.09 -10.46
C PHE A 6 -13.73 -14.37 -9.68
N PHE A 7 -14.64 -14.84 -8.82
CA PHE A 7 -14.40 -15.99 -7.96
C PHE A 7 -14.77 -17.33 -8.60
N ASN A 8 -15.81 -17.40 -9.42
CA ASN A 8 -16.46 -18.67 -9.72
C ASN A 8 -16.52 -19.02 -11.21
N VAL A 9 -16.29 -18.06 -12.11
CA VAL A 9 -16.44 -18.32 -13.55
C VAL A 9 -15.09 -18.38 -14.23
N LYS A 10 -14.88 -19.48 -14.95
CA LYS A 10 -13.67 -19.71 -15.73
C LYS A 10 -13.63 -18.76 -16.92
N THR A 11 -12.88 -17.69 -16.81
CA THR A 11 -12.78 -16.64 -17.84
C THR A 11 -11.35 -16.42 -18.32
N THR A 12 -10.37 -17.13 -17.77
CA THR A 12 -8.95 -16.93 -18.12
C THR A 12 -8.33 -18.27 -18.52
N GLY A 13 -7.56 -18.28 -19.60
CA GLY A 13 -6.85 -19.47 -20.11
C GLY A 13 -7.20 -19.76 -21.56
N PHE A 14 -6.96 -21.01 -21.98
CA PHE A 14 -7.22 -21.44 -23.36
C PHE A 14 -8.48 -22.30 -23.45
N PRO A 15 -9.42 -21.97 -24.34
CA PRO A 15 -10.59 -22.80 -24.56
C PRO A 15 -10.15 -24.15 -25.15
N ALA A 16 -10.61 -25.24 -24.54
CA ALA A 16 -10.34 -26.58 -25.04
C ALA A 16 -11.41 -26.96 -26.07
N PRO A 17 -11.04 -27.42 -27.28
CA PRO A 17 -12.03 -27.79 -28.31
C PRO A 17 -13.01 -28.90 -27.88
N LYS A 18 -12.61 -29.71 -26.89
CA LYS A 18 -13.43 -30.73 -26.22
C LYS A 18 -12.99 -30.81 -24.75
N GLY A 19 -13.92 -31.12 -23.84
CA GLY A 19 -13.59 -31.44 -22.45
C GLY A 19 -13.94 -30.38 -21.39
N GLY A 20 -14.67 -29.31 -21.73
CA GLY A 20 -15.29 -28.42 -20.74
C GLY A 20 -14.35 -27.41 -20.07
N ASP A 21 -13.55 -26.70 -20.87
CA ASP A 21 -12.71 -25.58 -20.39
C ASP A 21 -11.80 -25.95 -19.21
N VAL A 22 -11.23 -27.15 -19.26
CA VAL A 22 -10.33 -27.70 -18.24
C VAL A 22 -9.04 -26.89 -18.08
N ALA A 23 -8.63 -26.16 -19.12
CA ALA A 23 -7.48 -25.27 -19.10
C ALA A 23 -7.85 -23.81 -18.77
N MET A 24 -9.09 -23.56 -18.35
CA MET A 24 -9.53 -22.25 -17.90
C MET A 24 -9.77 -22.21 -16.39
N ILE A 25 -9.47 -21.06 -15.80
CA ILE A 25 -9.54 -20.77 -14.37
C ILE A 25 -10.29 -19.45 -14.12
N PRO A 26 -10.89 -19.27 -12.93
CA PRO A 26 -11.40 -17.97 -12.50
C PRO A 26 -10.28 -16.98 -12.23
N CYS A 27 -10.60 -15.68 -12.21
CA CYS A 27 -9.62 -14.63 -11.95
C CYS A 27 -8.91 -14.80 -10.60
N ASN A 28 -9.66 -15.23 -9.57
CA ASN A 28 -9.16 -15.38 -8.21
C ASN A 28 -8.05 -16.43 -8.05
N ASP A 29 -7.90 -17.39 -8.97
CA ASP A 29 -6.83 -18.39 -8.89
C ASP A 29 -5.44 -17.75 -9.07
N CYS A 30 -5.33 -16.74 -9.93
CA CYS A 30 -4.11 -15.93 -10.07
C CYS A 30 -4.17 -14.67 -9.20
N HIS A 31 -5.27 -13.93 -9.26
CA HIS A 31 -5.45 -12.67 -8.54
C HIS A 31 -6.14 -12.90 -7.20
N GLU A 32 -5.55 -13.74 -6.34
CA GLU A 32 -6.14 -14.13 -5.06
C GLU A 32 -6.55 -12.92 -4.21
N VAL A 33 -7.78 -12.97 -3.71
CA VAL A 33 -8.34 -12.02 -2.75
C VAL A 33 -8.67 -12.75 -1.46
N ASP A 34 -7.84 -12.55 -0.45
CA ASP A 34 -8.06 -12.99 0.92
C ASP A 34 -7.73 -11.84 1.88
N ALA A 35 -8.76 -11.19 2.39
CA ALA A 35 -8.63 -10.05 3.29
C ALA A 35 -8.04 -10.43 4.66
N ASP A 36 -8.20 -11.69 5.09
CA ASP A 36 -7.71 -12.13 6.40
C ASP A 36 -6.18 -12.19 6.47
N ILE A 37 -5.54 -12.35 5.30
CA ILE A 37 -4.08 -12.35 5.14
C ILE A 37 -3.63 -11.19 4.24
N GLU A 38 -4.48 -10.16 4.09
CA GLU A 38 -4.23 -8.96 3.28
C GLU A 38 -3.82 -9.21 1.82
N ARG A 39 -4.20 -10.34 1.22
CA ARG A 39 -4.01 -10.59 -0.21
C ARG A 39 -5.12 -9.88 -0.98
N PHE A 40 -4.74 -8.89 -1.78
CA PHE A 40 -5.68 -8.07 -2.54
C PHE A 40 -5.34 -8.08 -4.03
N GLY A 41 -5.56 -9.24 -4.65
CA GLY A 41 -5.49 -9.43 -6.10
C GLY A 41 -4.17 -10.02 -6.61
N THR A 42 -3.47 -10.83 -5.82
CA THR A 42 -2.28 -11.56 -6.27
C THR A 42 -2.06 -12.81 -5.43
N SER A 43 -1.82 -13.94 -6.10
CA SER A 43 -1.45 -15.21 -5.47
C SER A 43 0.02 -15.26 -5.04
N THR A 44 0.80 -14.21 -5.30
CA THR A 44 2.26 -14.14 -5.13
C THR A 44 3.07 -15.07 -6.05
N LEU A 45 2.39 -15.83 -6.91
CA LEU A 45 3.01 -16.74 -7.87
C LEU A 45 3.24 -16.06 -9.22
N MET A 46 3.79 -16.83 -10.16
CA MET A 46 3.91 -16.46 -11.56
C MET A 46 2.80 -17.11 -12.39
N SER A 47 2.41 -16.45 -13.47
CA SER A 47 1.51 -16.98 -14.48
C SER A 47 2.17 -16.96 -15.85
N PHE A 48 1.73 -17.89 -16.67
CA PHE A 48 1.93 -17.85 -18.11
C PHE A 48 0.94 -16.83 -18.70
N GLU A 49 1.45 -15.82 -19.41
CA GLU A 49 0.66 -14.66 -19.90
C GLU A 49 0.10 -14.82 -21.32
N GLY A 50 0.22 -16.01 -21.92
CA GLY A 50 -0.15 -16.25 -23.32
C GLY A 50 1.05 -16.44 -24.23
N THR A 51 0.80 -16.85 -25.48
CA THR A 51 1.87 -17.06 -26.49
C THR A 51 2.47 -15.75 -27.01
N GLU A 52 1.90 -14.61 -26.63
CA GLU A 52 2.33 -13.28 -27.05
C GLU A 52 3.42 -12.71 -26.14
N THR A 53 3.63 -13.31 -24.96
CA THR A 53 4.69 -12.95 -24.01
C THR A 53 5.69 -14.10 -23.92
N SER A 54 6.98 -13.80 -24.04
CA SER A 54 8.05 -14.81 -24.07
C SER A 54 8.53 -15.30 -22.70
N GLN A 55 7.97 -14.76 -21.62
CA GLN A 55 8.37 -15.00 -20.25
C GLN A 55 7.15 -15.16 -19.36
N ASP A 56 7.27 -16.02 -18.35
CA ASP A 56 6.32 -16.05 -17.24
C ASP A 56 6.49 -14.80 -16.41
N MET A 57 5.38 -14.23 -15.94
CA MET A 57 5.37 -12.99 -15.18
C MET A 57 4.79 -13.21 -13.80
N LYS A 58 5.31 -12.49 -12.81
CA LYS A 58 4.71 -12.42 -11.49
C LYS A 58 3.28 -11.87 -11.61
N VAL A 59 2.29 -12.54 -11.03
CA VAL A 59 0.90 -12.08 -11.07
C VAL A 59 0.78 -10.73 -10.36
N ALA A 60 0.46 -9.66 -11.10
CA ALA A 60 0.36 -8.31 -10.53
C ALA A 60 -0.77 -8.21 -9.49
N HIS A 61 -0.57 -7.42 -8.43
CA HIS A 61 -1.66 -7.12 -7.47
C HIS A 61 -2.72 -6.22 -8.13
N LEU A 62 -3.96 -6.26 -7.62
CA LEU A 62 -5.05 -5.42 -8.13
C LEU A 62 -5.32 -4.18 -7.26
N ARG A 63 -4.56 -3.97 -6.17
CA ARG A 63 -4.61 -2.72 -5.40
C ARG A 63 -4.39 -1.51 -6.30
N ASN A 64 -5.19 -0.47 -6.11
CA ASN A 64 -5.13 0.81 -6.85
C ASN A 64 -5.25 0.67 -8.37
N VAL A 65 -5.80 -0.42 -8.88
CA VAL A 65 -5.94 -0.61 -10.33
C VAL A 65 -6.79 0.49 -10.98
N TYR A 66 -7.69 1.11 -10.22
CA TYR A 66 -8.50 2.26 -10.65
C TYR A 66 -7.70 3.53 -10.96
N THR A 67 -6.45 3.63 -10.49
CA THR A 67 -5.58 4.76 -10.82
C THR A 67 -4.78 4.52 -12.10
N ARG A 68 -4.90 3.33 -12.72
CA ARG A 68 -4.16 2.98 -13.94
C ARG A 68 -4.92 3.43 -15.17
N VAL A 69 -4.28 4.29 -15.94
CA VAL A 69 -4.77 4.81 -17.22
C VAL A 69 -3.55 4.90 -18.14
N GLY A 70 -3.57 4.13 -19.22
CA GLY A 70 -2.41 3.91 -20.07
C GLY A 70 -2.26 4.88 -21.24
N MET A 71 -1.38 4.52 -22.18
CA MET A 71 -1.22 5.20 -23.45
C MET A 71 -2.42 4.90 -24.34
N PHE A 72 -3.29 5.88 -24.54
CA PHE A 72 -4.49 5.75 -25.35
C PHE A 72 -4.15 5.52 -26.83
N GLY A 73 -5.05 4.91 -27.59
CA GLY A 73 -4.89 4.79 -29.04
C GLY A 73 -4.55 3.42 -29.55
N GLN A 74 -4.31 2.45 -28.67
CA GLN A 74 -4.14 1.07 -29.06
C GLN A 74 -5.47 0.45 -29.48
N ARG A 75 -5.42 -0.42 -30.49
CA ARG A 75 -6.59 -1.20 -30.92
C ARG A 75 -6.31 -2.67 -30.68
N PHE A 76 -7.11 -3.26 -29.79
CA PHE A 76 -7.12 -4.69 -29.50
C PHE A 76 -8.44 -5.30 -30.01
N ARG A 77 -9.01 -6.29 -29.30
CA ARG A 77 -10.23 -7.00 -29.74
C ARG A 77 -11.50 -6.20 -29.52
N TYR A 78 -11.62 -5.45 -28.41
CA TYR A 78 -12.78 -4.59 -28.15
C TYR A 78 -12.52 -3.16 -28.64
N ASP A 79 -13.50 -2.59 -29.34
CA ASP A 79 -13.48 -1.18 -29.69
C ASP A 79 -13.83 -0.31 -28.48
N THR A 80 -12.88 0.53 -28.06
CA THR A 80 -13.07 1.49 -26.97
C THR A 80 -13.06 2.93 -27.51
N PRO A 81 -13.55 3.92 -26.74
CA PRO A 81 -13.54 5.32 -27.16
C PRO A 81 -12.13 5.87 -27.46
N THR A 82 -11.09 5.20 -26.99
CA THR A 82 -9.68 5.58 -27.15
C THR A 82 -9.01 4.85 -28.30
N ASN A 83 -9.67 3.92 -29.02
CA ASN A 83 -9.14 3.19 -30.19
C ASN A 83 -9.01 4.08 -31.45
N ARG A 84 -8.25 5.17 -31.38
CA ARG A 84 -7.95 6.08 -32.51
C ARG A 84 -6.62 6.76 -32.25
N PHE A 85 -6.07 7.49 -33.22
CA PHE A 85 -4.94 8.36 -32.93
C PHE A 85 -5.37 9.42 -31.90
N MET A 86 -4.75 9.39 -30.72
CA MET A 86 -5.07 10.26 -29.58
C MET A 86 -4.05 11.41 -29.42
N GLY A 87 -3.18 11.60 -30.42
CA GLY A 87 -2.04 12.51 -30.36
C GLY A 87 -0.76 11.82 -29.88
N ASP A 88 0.35 12.55 -29.97
CA ASP A 88 1.65 12.07 -29.47
C ASP A 88 1.59 11.90 -27.95
N GLN A 89 1.86 10.69 -27.49
CA GLN A 89 1.88 10.34 -26.07
C GLN A 89 3.28 9.88 -25.70
N VAL A 90 3.90 10.60 -24.78
CA VAL A 90 5.30 10.39 -24.38
C VAL A 90 5.39 9.49 -23.16
N THR A 91 4.32 9.37 -22.36
CA THR A 91 4.26 8.54 -21.15
C THR A 91 2.82 8.07 -20.90
N GLY A 92 2.65 6.96 -20.18
CA GLY A 92 1.35 6.44 -19.71
C GLY A 92 1.55 5.33 -18.68
N TYR A 93 0.62 5.16 -17.75
CA TYR A 93 0.67 4.13 -16.69
C TYR A 93 -0.56 3.22 -16.80
N GLY A 94 -0.49 2.29 -17.74
CA GLY A 94 -1.60 1.43 -18.15
C GLY A 94 -1.60 0.03 -17.54
N PHE A 95 -2.14 -0.88 -18.32
CA PHE A 95 -2.26 -2.31 -18.07
C PHE A 95 -1.30 -3.08 -18.98
N SER A 96 -1.12 -4.38 -18.74
CA SER A 96 0.00 -5.19 -19.25
C SER A 96 1.35 -4.82 -18.61
N HIS A 97 2.32 -5.72 -18.72
CA HIS A 97 3.66 -5.58 -18.17
C HIS A 97 4.46 -4.42 -18.83
N ASP A 98 4.09 -4.04 -20.05
CA ASP A 98 4.67 -2.93 -20.81
C ASP A 98 3.84 -1.63 -20.72
N GLY A 99 2.69 -1.66 -20.01
CA GLY A 99 1.81 -0.53 -19.83
C GLY A 99 1.02 -0.11 -21.08
N ALA A 100 1.03 -0.92 -22.14
CA ALA A 100 0.48 -0.55 -23.44
C ALA A 100 -1.06 -0.55 -23.48
N ALA A 101 -1.74 -1.33 -22.64
CA ALA A 101 -3.20 -1.36 -22.61
C ALA A 101 -3.73 -0.16 -21.80
N ASP A 102 -4.65 0.61 -22.38
CA ASP A 102 -5.09 1.90 -21.84
C ASP A 102 -6.17 1.79 -20.75
N THR A 103 -7.05 0.81 -20.86
CA THR A 103 -8.16 0.55 -19.93
C THR A 103 -8.26 -0.93 -19.58
N LEU A 104 -8.93 -1.26 -18.46
CA LEU A 104 -9.25 -2.66 -18.13
C LEU A 104 -10.07 -3.34 -19.23
N LYS A 105 -10.97 -2.61 -19.90
CA LYS A 105 -11.78 -3.17 -20.99
C LYS A 105 -10.92 -3.59 -22.18
N THR A 106 -9.93 -2.77 -22.50
CA THR A 106 -8.92 -3.06 -23.52
C THR A 106 -8.03 -4.24 -23.10
N PHE A 107 -7.55 -4.25 -21.85
CA PHE A 107 -6.71 -5.32 -21.31
C PHE A 107 -7.43 -6.68 -21.28
N LEU A 108 -8.69 -6.71 -20.83
CA LEU A 108 -9.52 -7.92 -20.82
C LEU A 108 -9.95 -8.39 -22.21
N SER A 109 -9.47 -7.73 -23.27
CA SER A 109 -9.65 -8.14 -24.67
C SER A 109 -8.51 -9.01 -25.19
N LEU A 110 -7.41 -9.16 -24.43
CA LEU A 110 -6.30 -10.05 -24.77
C LEU A 110 -6.77 -11.51 -24.87
N ASN A 111 -6.08 -12.29 -25.70
CA ASN A 111 -6.52 -13.63 -26.13
C ASN A 111 -6.66 -14.67 -24.99
N VAL A 112 -6.07 -14.40 -23.83
CA VAL A 112 -6.21 -15.26 -22.64
C VAL A 112 -7.53 -15.02 -21.88
N PHE A 113 -8.23 -13.91 -22.15
CA PHE A 113 -9.47 -13.54 -21.45
C PHE A 113 -10.72 -13.83 -22.28
N HIS A 114 -11.72 -14.39 -21.61
CA HIS A 114 -12.98 -14.90 -22.16
C HIS A 114 -14.16 -14.52 -21.25
N VAL A 115 -14.14 -13.30 -20.71
CA VAL A 115 -15.25 -12.79 -19.89
C VAL A 115 -16.48 -12.59 -20.79
N PRO A 116 -17.66 -13.17 -20.47
CA PRO A 116 -18.87 -12.95 -21.26
C PRO A 116 -19.24 -11.46 -21.33
N ASP A 117 -19.68 -11.00 -22.49
CA ASP A 117 -19.96 -9.57 -22.75
C ASP A 117 -20.94 -8.98 -21.75
N GLU A 118 -21.99 -9.72 -21.39
CA GLU A 118 -23.01 -9.29 -20.43
C GLU A 118 -22.49 -9.15 -18.98
N ARG A 119 -21.29 -9.68 -18.69
CA ARG A 119 -20.64 -9.66 -17.37
C ARG A 119 -19.39 -8.79 -17.31
N LEU A 120 -18.90 -8.31 -18.47
CA LEU A 120 -17.63 -7.62 -18.57
C LEU A 120 -17.59 -6.36 -17.70
N ASP A 121 -18.56 -5.46 -17.86
CA ASP A 121 -18.55 -4.18 -17.15
C ASP A 121 -18.67 -4.37 -15.62
N GLN A 122 -19.52 -5.29 -15.13
CA GLN A 122 -19.60 -5.54 -13.69
C GLN A 122 -18.33 -6.22 -13.15
N THR A 123 -17.64 -7.02 -13.96
CA THR A 123 -16.34 -7.61 -13.59
C THR A 123 -15.27 -6.54 -13.46
N ILE A 124 -15.24 -5.58 -14.40
CA ILE A 124 -14.39 -4.39 -14.33
C ILE A 124 -14.70 -3.60 -13.06
N ASP A 125 -15.97 -3.30 -12.76
CA ASP A 125 -16.37 -2.56 -11.55
C ASP A 125 -15.87 -3.23 -10.27
N PHE A 126 -15.97 -4.57 -10.20
CA PHE A 126 -15.46 -5.32 -9.06
C PHE A 126 -13.94 -5.22 -8.93
N VAL A 127 -13.20 -5.35 -10.03
CA VAL A 127 -11.74 -5.22 -10.05
C VAL A 127 -11.31 -3.79 -9.67
N MET A 128 -12.00 -2.76 -10.14
CA MET A 128 -11.71 -1.36 -9.80
C MET A 128 -11.93 -1.05 -8.31
N ALA A 129 -12.83 -1.78 -7.66
CA ALA A 129 -13.13 -1.64 -6.23
C ALA A 129 -12.23 -2.51 -5.33
N MET A 130 -11.10 -3.03 -5.84
CA MET A 130 -10.21 -3.87 -5.05
C MET A 130 -9.69 -3.13 -3.81
N PRO A 131 -9.75 -3.73 -2.60
CA PRO A 131 -9.23 -3.09 -1.41
C PRO A 131 -7.74 -2.78 -1.54
N THR A 132 -7.32 -1.62 -1.05
CA THR A 132 -5.92 -1.18 -1.10
C THR A 132 -5.07 -1.77 0.03
N GLY A 133 -5.72 -2.36 1.04
CA GLY A 133 -5.08 -2.77 2.30
C GLY A 133 -4.82 -1.62 3.28
N LEU A 134 -5.19 -0.39 2.93
CA LEU A 134 -5.11 0.79 3.80
C LEU A 134 -6.50 1.15 4.32
N ALA A 135 -6.59 1.51 5.60
CA ALA A 135 -7.83 2.01 6.18
C ALA A 135 -8.16 3.40 5.61
N PRO A 136 -9.44 3.80 5.55
CA PRO A 136 -9.83 5.15 5.12
C PRO A 136 -9.20 6.29 5.94
N MET A 137 -8.75 5.99 7.16
CA MET A 137 -8.06 6.94 8.03
C MET A 137 -6.63 7.26 7.56
N VAL A 138 -6.00 6.40 6.76
CA VAL A 138 -4.66 6.66 6.21
C VAL A 138 -4.70 7.87 5.27
N GLY A 139 -3.76 8.80 5.45
CA GLY A 139 -3.70 10.07 4.74
C GLY A 139 -4.56 11.19 5.35
N GLN A 140 -5.35 10.90 6.38
CA GLN A 140 -6.06 11.96 7.12
C GLN A 140 -5.04 12.80 7.90
N GLN A 141 -5.23 14.13 7.84
CA GLN A 141 -4.41 15.10 8.56
C GLN A 141 -5.29 16.10 9.30
N LEU A 142 -4.79 16.58 10.43
CA LEU A 142 -5.41 17.61 11.25
C LEU A 142 -4.34 18.48 11.88
N THR A 143 -4.42 19.80 11.69
CA THR A 143 -3.52 20.74 12.36
C THR A 143 -4.21 21.35 13.57
N LEU A 144 -3.57 21.23 14.74
CA LEU A 144 -3.96 21.91 15.96
C LEU A 144 -3.06 23.12 16.22
N ASP A 145 -3.69 24.22 16.61
CA ASP A 145 -3.06 25.44 17.12
C ASP A 145 -3.94 26.03 18.24
N SER A 146 -3.68 27.28 18.65
CA SER A 146 -4.44 27.96 19.70
C SER A 146 -5.93 28.19 19.37
N ALA A 147 -6.35 28.02 18.11
CA ALA A 147 -7.72 28.18 17.64
C ALA A 147 -8.47 26.84 17.46
N ALA A 148 -7.84 25.71 17.84
CA ALA A 148 -8.43 24.38 17.73
C ALA A 148 -9.82 24.30 18.41
N THR A 149 -10.78 23.74 17.69
CA THR A 149 -12.18 23.60 18.12
C THR A 149 -12.42 22.24 18.80
N VAL A 150 -13.58 22.08 19.42
CA VAL A 150 -14.02 20.78 19.95
C VAL A 150 -14.10 19.71 18.85
N LEU A 151 -14.47 20.07 17.63
CA LEU A 151 -14.54 19.14 16.50
C LEU A 151 -13.16 18.66 16.09
N ASP A 152 -12.15 19.53 16.14
CA ASP A 152 -10.75 19.16 15.89
C ASP A 152 -10.27 18.17 16.95
N GLN A 153 -10.57 18.43 18.23
CA GLN A 153 -10.22 17.52 19.31
C GLN A 153 -10.86 16.13 19.14
N GLN A 154 -12.15 16.08 18.79
CA GLN A 154 -12.88 14.83 18.51
C GLN A 154 -12.33 14.08 17.29
N ARG A 155 -11.86 14.80 16.26
CA ARG A 155 -11.22 14.17 15.10
C ARG A 155 -9.88 13.55 15.47
N LEU A 156 -9.09 14.22 16.31
CA LEU A 156 -7.85 13.64 16.81
C LEU A 156 -8.10 12.42 17.71
N ASP A 157 -9.17 12.44 18.52
CA ASP A 157 -9.59 11.26 19.30
C ASP A 157 -9.87 10.07 18.37
N LEU A 158 -10.63 10.29 17.28
CA LEU A 158 -10.89 9.26 16.28
C LEU A 158 -9.61 8.75 15.59
N MET A 159 -8.68 9.64 15.23
CA MET A 159 -7.39 9.26 14.65
C MET A 159 -6.57 8.39 15.61
N ARG A 160 -6.56 8.75 16.90
CA ARG A 160 -5.88 7.99 17.95
C ARG A 160 -6.53 6.62 18.15
N ASP A 161 -7.85 6.56 18.22
CA ASP A 161 -8.59 5.31 18.39
C ASP A 161 -8.29 4.35 17.23
N GLN A 162 -8.26 4.84 15.99
CA GLN A 162 -7.89 4.04 14.81
C GLN A 162 -6.45 3.53 14.88
N ALA A 163 -5.52 4.32 15.40
CA ALA A 163 -4.11 3.92 15.55
C ALA A 163 -3.89 2.84 16.63
N LEU A 164 -4.76 2.77 17.65
CA LEU A 164 -4.62 1.84 18.78
C LEU A 164 -5.66 0.72 18.79
N GLN A 165 -6.56 0.68 17.80
CA GLN A 165 -7.67 -0.26 17.77
C GLN A 165 -7.21 -1.73 17.80
N HIS A 166 -6.03 -2.03 17.25
CA HIS A 166 -5.46 -3.39 17.22
C HIS A 166 -5.08 -3.94 18.59
N LEU A 167 -4.97 -3.08 19.60
CA LEU A 167 -4.72 -3.49 20.99
C LEU A 167 -6.00 -3.97 21.70
N GLN A 168 -7.17 -3.76 21.10
CA GLN A 168 -8.45 -4.19 21.65
C GLN A 168 -8.73 -5.66 21.31
N ARG A 169 -9.44 -6.36 22.20
CA ARG A 169 -9.78 -7.80 22.03
C ARG A 169 -10.48 -8.10 20.71
N ASP A 170 -11.42 -7.24 20.31
CA ASP A 170 -12.19 -7.36 19.06
C ASP A 170 -11.65 -6.38 17.98
N GLY A 171 -10.39 -5.96 18.15
CA GLY A 171 -9.68 -5.06 17.25
C GLY A 171 -9.22 -5.74 15.97
N PHE A 172 -8.68 -4.93 15.06
CA PHE A 172 -8.02 -5.44 13.86
C PHE A 172 -6.68 -6.08 14.20
N TYR A 173 -6.18 -6.99 13.35
CA TYR A 173 -4.86 -7.59 13.53
C TYR A 173 -3.69 -6.58 13.37
N LYS A 174 -3.96 -5.39 12.82
CA LYS A 174 -2.97 -4.31 12.66
C LYS A 174 -3.52 -2.94 13.01
N PRO A 175 -2.64 -1.98 13.36
CA PRO A 175 -3.03 -0.57 13.41
C PRO A 175 -3.67 -0.14 12.08
N GLN A 176 -4.78 0.59 12.15
CA GLN A 176 -5.44 1.11 10.95
C GLN A 176 -4.64 2.25 10.31
N CYS A 177 -3.87 2.97 11.13
CA CYS A 177 -2.87 3.94 10.74
C CYS A 177 -1.79 3.99 11.83
N GLU A 178 -0.62 4.54 11.55
CA GLU A 178 0.26 5.03 12.60
C GLU A 178 0.03 6.53 12.77
N LEU A 179 -0.26 6.98 13.99
CA LEU A 179 -0.52 8.39 14.26
C LEU A 179 0.79 9.11 14.60
N ILE A 180 1.14 10.10 13.79
CA ILE A 180 2.29 10.96 14.02
C ILE A 180 1.84 12.41 14.22
N ALA A 181 2.67 13.22 14.86
CA ALA A 181 2.49 14.66 14.97
C ALA A 181 3.78 15.37 14.56
N GLN A 182 3.68 16.39 13.72
CA GLN A 182 4.84 17.16 13.28
C GLN A 182 4.50 18.65 13.24
N GLY A 183 5.45 19.50 13.55
CA GLY A 183 5.27 20.93 13.39
C GLY A 183 6.36 21.75 14.04
N VAL A 184 6.05 23.03 14.26
CA VAL A 184 7.00 23.99 14.80
C VAL A 184 6.62 24.32 16.24
N ILE A 185 7.52 24.02 17.17
CA ILE A 185 7.40 24.34 18.59
C ILE A 185 8.52 25.32 18.95
N ALA A 186 8.17 26.50 19.47
CA ALA A 186 9.13 27.54 19.84
C ALA A 186 10.16 27.88 18.74
N GLY A 187 9.77 27.77 17.47
CA GLY A 187 10.63 28.06 16.31
C GLY A 187 11.45 26.87 15.79
N GLU A 188 11.39 25.71 16.44
CA GLU A 188 12.09 24.49 16.02
C GLU A 188 11.11 23.48 15.43
N GLN A 189 11.52 22.80 14.35
CA GLN A 189 10.79 21.63 13.85
C GLN A 189 10.88 20.50 14.88
N SER A 190 9.80 19.78 15.08
CA SER A 190 9.76 18.61 15.96
C SER A 190 8.68 17.63 15.49
N GLY A 191 8.99 16.35 15.67
CA GLY A 191 8.15 15.22 15.34
C GLY A 191 7.88 14.33 16.55
N TRP A 192 6.74 13.67 16.53
CA TRP A 192 6.34 12.65 17.49
C TRP A 192 5.62 11.50 16.81
N TRP A 193 5.77 10.31 17.36
CA TRP A 193 5.05 9.11 16.92
C TRP A 193 4.33 8.45 18.11
N LEU A 194 3.01 8.21 17.97
CA LEU A 194 2.22 7.48 18.94
C LEU A 194 2.62 5.99 18.97
N GLN A 195 2.96 5.50 20.16
CA GLN A 195 3.25 4.09 20.42
C GLN A 195 2.08 3.39 21.11
N GLU A 196 2.18 2.06 21.24
CA GLU A 196 1.14 1.19 21.80
C GLU A 196 0.83 1.46 23.28
N ASP A 197 1.77 2.06 24.01
CA ASP A 197 1.56 2.52 25.39
C ASP A 197 0.67 3.78 25.47
N GLY A 198 0.27 4.33 24.32
CA GLY A 198 -0.55 5.54 24.21
C GLY A 198 0.22 6.84 24.41
N LEU A 199 1.56 6.80 24.38
CA LEU A 199 2.43 7.97 24.46
C LEU A 199 3.04 8.33 23.11
N PHE A 200 3.35 9.62 22.96
CA PHE A 200 3.99 10.20 21.79
C PHE A 200 5.49 10.34 22.03
N TYR A 201 6.28 9.55 21.31
CA TYR A 201 7.73 9.55 21.41
C TYR A 201 8.31 10.60 20.47
N PRO A 202 9.20 11.50 20.95
CA PRO A 202 9.74 12.58 20.15
C PRO A 202 10.88 12.13 19.23
N ASP A 203 11.13 12.90 18.19
CA ASP A 203 12.28 12.83 17.27
C ASP A 203 13.62 13.29 17.90
N ARG A 204 13.77 13.07 19.22
CA ARG A 204 14.99 13.36 19.98
C ARG A 204 15.10 12.44 21.19
N VAL A 205 16.26 12.45 21.84
CA VAL A 205 16.42 11.82 23.16
C VAL A 205 15.65 12.65 24.17
N GLY A 206 14.59 12.07 24.74
CA GLY A 206 13.72 12.76 25.68
C GLY A 206 12.55 11.90 26.14
N ALA A 207 11.78 12.45 27.08
CA ALA A 207 10.57 11.78 27.57
C ALA A 207 9.45 11.82 26.52
N ALA A 208 8.72 10.72 26.41
CA ALA A 208 7.47 10.68 25.66
C ALA A 208 6.41 11.58 26.30
N LEU A 209 5.51 12.12 25.49
CA LEU A 209 4.42 12.99 25.92
C LEU A 209 3.09 12.22 25.90
N SER A 210 2.21 12.52 26.85
CA SER A 210 0.81 12.11 26.73
C SER A 210 0.12 12.93 25.63
N ASP A 211 -0.95 12.38 25.07
CA ASP A 211 -1.82 13.09 24.13
C ASP A 211 -2.33 14.44 24.68
N THR A 212 -2.72 14.48 25.95
CA THR A 212 -3.14 15.73 26.61
C THR A 212 -2.00 16.75 26.65
N ALA A 213 -0.77 16.31 26.95
CA ALA A 213 0.40 17.19 26.96
C ALA A 213 0.74 17.70 25.55
N LEU A 214 0.62 16.84 24.53
CA LEU A 214 0.90 17.20 23.15
C LEU A 214 -0.15 18.17 22.58
N ARG A 215 -1.43 18.00 22.92
CA ARG A 215 -2.50 18.96 22.58
C ARG A 215 -2.31 20.31 23.27
N ALA A 216 -1.93 20.30 24.55
CA ALA A 216 -1.59 21.52 25.28
C ALA A 216 -0.38 22.25 24.64
N LEU A 217 0.62 21.47 24.19
CA LEU A 217 1.77 22.01 23.46
C LEU A 217 1.36 22.65 22.13
N ALA A 218 0.48 22.00 21.36
CA ALA A 218 -0.05 22.55 20.11
C ALA A 218 -0.85 23.85 20.33
N GLY A 219 -1.63 23.93 21.41
CA GLY A 219 -2.47 25.09 21.72
C GLY A 219 -1.72 26.31 22.26
N ALA A 220 -0.43 26.19 22.59
CA ALA A 220 0.35 27.31 23.09
C ALA A 220 0.59 28.36 21.98
N PRO A 221 0.61 29.67 22.30
CA PRO A 221 0.79 30.72 21.30
C PRO A 221 2.05 30.53 20.45
N GLY A 222 1.88 30.57 19.12
CA GLY A 222 2.97 30.42 18.15
C GLY A 222 3.32 28.99 17.78
N ASN A 223 2.76 27.99 18.49
CA ASN A 223 2.92 26.58 18.13
C ASN A 223 1.84 26.15 17.12
N ARG A 224 2.18 25.13 16.33
CA ARG A 224 1.23 24.38 15.50
C ARG A 224 1.74 22.96 15.33
N LEU A 225 0.85 21.98 15.46
CA LEU A 225 1.17 20.58 15.23
C LEU A 225 0.15 19.97 14.27
N THR A 226 0.66 19.38 13.19
CA THR A 226 -0.12 18.59 12.24
C THR A 226 -0.02 17.12 12.61
N PHE A 227 -1.15 16.56 13.03
CA PHE A 227 -1.34 15.15 13.24
C PHE A 227 -1.65 14.48 11.91
N SER A 228 -1.00 13.36 11.61
CA SER A 228 -1.19 12.60 10.37
C SER A 228 -1.34 11.12 10.69
N CYS A 229 -2.36 10.49 10.13
CA CYS A 229 -2.45 9.04 10.09
C CYS A 229 -1.67 8.53 8.87
N VAL A 230 -0.48 7.99 9.11
CA VAL A 230 0.39 7.46 8.05
C VAL A 230 0.16 5.96 7.85
N PRO A 231 0.58 5.37 6.71
CA PRO A 231 0.48 3.92 6.52
C PRO A 231 1.19 3.17 7.66
N PRO A 232 0.62 2.06 8.17
CA PRO A 232 1.29 1.20 9.14
C PRO A 232 2.70 0.81 8.70
N GLY A 233 3.66 0.85 9.63
CA GLY A 233 5.09 0.63 9.38
C GLY A 233 5.86 1.85 8.88
N SER A 234 5.24 3.02 8.70
CA SER A 234 5.90 4.23 8.18
C SER A 234 6.16 5.31 9.24
N GLY A 235 5.68 5.14 10.47
CA GLY A 235 5.70 6.13 11.54
C GLY A 235 7.10 6.57 11.94
N ASN A 236 8.03 5.62 12.08
CA ASN A 236 9.44 5.94 12.36
C ASN A 236 10.02 6.84 11.26
N ARG A 237 9.95 6.38 10.01
CA ARG A 237 10.45 7.13 8.85
C ARG A 237 9.78 8.49 8.71
N MET A 238 8.47 8.56 8.95
CA MET A 238 7.73 9.78 8.68
C MET A 238 7.82 10.80 9.82
N ALA A 239 8.15 10.39 11.05
CA ALA A 239 8.11 11.27 12.21
C ALA A 239 9.41 11.42 12.99
N LEU A 240 10.30 10.43 12.97
CA LEU A 240 11.44 10.33 13.89
C LEU A 240 12.79 10.33 13.18
N ASP A 241 12.90 9.67 12.05
CA ASP A 241 14.15 9.41 11.32
C ASP A 241 13.84 9.31 9.82
N ARG A 242 13.87 10.45 9.14
CA ARG A 242 13.36 10.58 7.78
C ARG A 242 14.23 9.92 6.73
N ASP A 243 15.54 9.92 6.92
CA ASP A 243 16.50 9.34 5.98
C ASP A 243 16.91 7.90 6.34
N GLU A 244 16.36 7.36 7.42
CA GLU A 244 16.51 5.98 7.88
C GLU A 244 17.97 5.62 8.22
N ASP A 245 18.74 6.59 8.69
CA ASP A 245 20.15 6.38 9.07
C ASP A 245 20.36 6.02 10.55
N ALA A 246 19.24 5.83 11.27
CA ALA A 246 19.15 5.51 12.70
C ALA A 246 19.53 6.66 13.64
N VAL A 247 19.78 7.86 13.11
CA VAL A 247 19.84 9.10 13.89
C VAL A 247 18.46 9.77 13.84
N LEU A 248 18.00 10.28 14.98
CA LEU A 248 16.71 10.98 15.00
C LEU A 248 16.85 12.37 14.36
N ASP A 249 15.84 12.82 13.64
CA ASP A 249 15.79 14.06 12.85
C ASP A 249 16.38 15.30 13.57
N ARG A 250 16.12 15.45 14.88
CA ARG A 250 16.65 16.61 15.66
C ARG A 250 18.13 16.53 16.00
N HIS A 251 18.75 15.38 15.83
CA HIS A 251 20.15 15.16 16.10
C HIS A 251 21.01 15.21 14.85
N ASP A 252 20.44 15.16 13.65
CA ASP A 252 21.19 15.19 12.37
C ASP A 252 22.09 16.41 12.24
N GLY A 253 21.55 17.59 12.57
CA GLY A 253 22.32 18.83 12.53
C GLY A 253 23.49 18.84 13.50
N LEU A 254 23.35 18.16 14.65
CA LEU A 254 24.33 18.19 15.73
C LEU A 254 25.36 17.06 15.63
N LEU A 255 24.96 15.88 15.18
CA LEU A 255 25.81 14.69 15.07
C LEU A 255 26.44 14.54 13.68
N LEU A 256 25.69 14.89 12.62
CA LEU A 256 26.08 14.63 11.24
C LEU A 256 26.35 15.92 10.44
N GLY A 257 25.95 17.09 10.96
CA GLY A 257 26.06 18.37 10.26
C GLY A 257 25.13 18.46 9.04
N ARG A 258 24.01 17.73 9.07
CA ARG A 258 23.05 17.62 7.96
C ARG A 258 21.68 18.15 8.35
N ALA A 259 20.88 18.48 7.34
CA ALA A 259 19.48 18.82 7.57
C ALA A 259 18.67 17.55 7.89
N PRO A 260 17.57 17.64 8.65
CA PRO A 260 16.71 16.50 9.02
C PRO A 260 16.06 15.72 7.87
N THR A 261 16.29 16.15 6.63
CA THR A 261 15.68 15.57 5.44
C THR A 261 16.74 15.17 4.42
N ALA A 262 18.01 15.11 4.83
CA ALA A 262 19.14 14.91 3.94
C ALA A 262 19.29 13.42 3.62
N VAL A 263 18.49 12.93 2.66
CA VAL A 263 18.69 11.59 2.10
C VAL A 263 20.14 11.47 1.62
N GLN A 264 20.90 10.55 2.22
CA GLN A 264 22.26 10.29 1.75
C GLN A 264 22.21 9.89 0.29
N ALA A 265 23.03 10.54 -0.55
CA ALA A 265 23.24 10.05 -1.90
C ALA A 265 23.78 8.62 -1.83
N ALA A 266 23.28 7.75 -2.70
CA ALA A 266 23.77 6.37 -2.79
C ALA A 266 25.30 6.37 -2.80
N ASN A 267 25.92 5.68 -1.84
CA ASN A 267 27.38 5.60 -1.76
C ASN A 267 27.88 4.66 -2.88
N PRO A 268 28.53 5.19 -3.94
CA PRO A 268 28.99 4.35 -5.05
C PRO A 268 30.16 3.44 -4.64
N ALA A 269 30.74 3.66 -3.46
CA ALA A 269 31.79 2.84 -2.86
C ALA A 269 31.26 1.98 -1.70
N ALA A 270 29.95 1.91 -1.47
CA ALA A 270 29.39 0.91 -0.56
C ALA A 270 29.80 -0.49 -1.06
N GLU A 271 30.00 -1.41 -0.11
CA GLU A 271 30.17 -2.81 -0.49
C GLU A 271 28.95 -3.24 -1.32
N LEU A 272 29.21 -3.97 -2.41
CA LEU A 272 28.14 -4.51 -3.24
C LEU A 272 27.21 -5.31 -2.34
N GLU A 273 25.94 -4.98 -2.34
CA GLU A 273 24.91 -5.81 -1.72
C GLU A 273 24.99 -7.18 -2.40
N GLN A 274 25.47 -8.17 -1.66
CA GLN A 274 25.52 -9.55 -2.14
C GLN A 274 24.17 -10.16 -1.82
N ASP A 275 23.31 -10.23 -2.82
CA ASP A 275 22.06 -10.99 -2.73
C ASP A 275 22.41 -12.47 -2.50
N VAL A 276 22.31 -12.91 -1.24
CA VAL A 276 22.48 -14.32 -0.90
C VAL A 276 21.14 -15.00 -1.10
N VAL A 277 21.09 -15.97 -2.03
CA VAL A 277 19.94 -16.86 -2.16
C VAL A 277 19.89 -17.73 -0.90
N VAL A 278 18.94 -17.45 -0.02
CA VAL A 278 18.65 -18.27 1.15
C VAL A 278 17.62 -19.32 0.72
N GLU A 279 17.87 -20.58 1.07
CA GLU A 279 16.90 -21.64 0.84
C GLU A 279 15.62 -21.31 1.64
N PRO A 280 14.44 -21.28 0.99
CA PRO A 280 13.19 -20.99 1.68
C PRO A 280 12.89 -22.10 2.69
N GLU A 281 12.37 -21.75 3.87
CA GLU A 281 11.72 -22.74 4.74
C GLU A 281 10.63 -23.48 3.95
N GLU A 282 10.40 -24.75 4.26
CA GLU A 282 9.34 -25.53 3.63
C GLU A 282 7.97 -24.88 3.95
N GLY A 283 7.37 -24.22 2.96
CA GLY A 283 6.16 -23.38 3.14
C GLY A 283 6.41 -21.89 3.43
N GLY A 284 7.66 -21.42 3.33
CA GLY A 284 8.09 -20.04 3.56
C GLY A 284 7.60 -19.02 2.54
N TYR A 285 6.98 -19.47 1.43
CA TYR A 285 6.31 -18.60 0.46
C TYR A 285 4.96 -18.06 0.98
N SER A 286 4.41 -18.63 2.05
CA SER A 286 3.16 -18.19 2.68
C SER A 286 3.42 -17.30 3.89
N ARG A 287 4.18 -16.21 3.72
CA ARG A 287 4.55 -15.29 4.82
C ARG A 287 3.34 -14.88 5.66
N GLU A 288 2.30 -14.36 5.01
CA GLU A 288 1.13 -13.81 5.69
C GLU A 288 0.39 -14.90 6.48
N GLU A 289 0.25 -16.09 5.90
CA GLU A 289 -0.35 -17.25 6.56
C GLU A 289 0.51 -17.76 7.73
N SER A 290 1.84 -17.76 7.57
CA SER A 290 2.79 -18.11 8.64
C SER A 290 2.72 -17.12 9.81
N GLN A 291 2.71 -15.82 9.52
CA GLN A 291 2.53 -14.79 10.54
C GLN A 291 1.18 -14.93 11.24
N LYS A 292 0.10 -15.25 10.50
CA LYS A 292 -1.24 -15.43 11.07
C LYS A 292 -1.27 -16.61 12.04
N ARG A 293 -0.67 -17.74 11.65
CA ARG A 293 -0.52 -18.92 12.52
C ARG A 293 0.29 -18.63 13.80
N ARG A 294 1.30 -17.76 13.70
CA ARG A 294 2.14 -17.33 14.84
C ARG A 294 1.51 -16.23 15.70
N GLY A 295 0.36 -15.68 15.29
CA GLY A 295 -0.30 -14.57 15.99
C GLY A 295 0.44 -13.23 15.88
N VAL A 296 1.34 -13.09 14.90
CA VAL A 296 2.14 -11.88 14.66
C VAL A 296 1.78 -11.18 13.34
N PHE A 297 0.67 -11.59 12.72
CA PHE A 297 0.21 -11.00 11.47
C PHE A 297 -0.51 -9.67 11.69
N PRO A 298 -0.32 -8.69 10.80
CA PRO A 298 0.75 -8.53 9.83
C PRO A 298 1.96 -7.86 10.48
N SER A 299 3.14 -8.46 10.33
CA SER A 299 4.39 -7.88 10.80
C SER A 299 5.27 -7.53 9.61
N PHE A 300 5.64 -6.26 9.50
CA PHE A 300 6.69 -5.79 8.60
C PHE A 300 8.10 -6.00 9.15
N LYS A 301 8.21 -6.25 10.46
CA LYS A 301 9.48 -6.53 11.16
C LYS A 301 9.91 -7.99 10.99
N ASP A 302 8.95 -8.90 10.90
CA ASP A 302 9.16 -10.33 10.67
C ASP A 302 9.04 -10.66 9.17
N PHE A 303 9.82 -9.92 8.36
CA PHE A 303 9.77 -9.99 6.89
C PHE A 303 10.20 -11.37 6.37
N TRP A 304 10.98 -12.09 7.17
CA TRP A 304 11.54 -13.38 6.82
C TRP A 304 11.02 -14.44 7.79
N ALA A 305 10.50 -15.53 7.22
CA ALA A 305 10.39 -16.79 7.94
C ALA A 305 11.82 -17.34 8.08
N PHE A 306 12.50 -16.93 9.15
CA PHE A 306 13.71 -17.57 9.65
C PHE A 306 13.43 -18.07 11.07
#